data_AF-A0A6H1R4T3-F1
#
_entry.id   AF-A0A6H1R4T3-F1
#
_cell.length_a   1.000
_cell.length_b   1.000
_cell.length_c   1.000
_cell.angle_alpha   90.00
_cell.angle_beta   90.00
_cell.angle_gamma   90.00
#
_symmetry.space_group_name_H-M   'P 1'
#
loop_
_entity.id
_entity.type
_entity.pdbx_description
1 polymer ?
#
loop_
_entity_poly.entity_id
_entity_poly.type
_entity_poly.pdbx_seq_one_letter_code
_entity_poly.pdbx_strand_id
1 'polypeptide(L)'
;MTLRGEFPVLTRELRRFAAAWRALEVTVVEDRPTGESPAVSDRLAEVVTDGTADLQPALRAVRDRVDADVLHTTALALLRMQRRLDDEFRCHHAATDLARAVQGRGPEWLGWARSIRSGVDGCVDSLRSTEDTMLRCWREAAELAVRFGIKGNCEGRR
;
A
#
# COMPACT_ATOMS: atom_id res chain seq x y z
N MET A 1 -21.47 2.30 -19.51
CA MET A 1 -20.72 1.84 -18.33
C MET A 1 -20.25 3.07 -17.61
N THR A 2 -20.76 3.36 -16.43
CA THR A 2 -20.16 4.38 -15.55
C THR A 2 -19.08 3.69 -14.71
N LEU A 3 -18.17 4.42 -14.07
CA LEU A 3 -17.22 3.90 -13.05
C LEU A 3 -17.89 3.22 -11.83
N ARG A 4 -19.21 2.95 -11.90
CA ARG A 4 -20.03 2.37 -10.83
C ARG A 4 -19.68 0.91 -10.52
N GLY A 5 -19.06 0.18 -11.45
CA GLY A 5 -18.75 -1.24 -11.27
C GLY A 5 -17.47 -1.45 -10.48
N GLU A 6 -16.35 -0.93 -11.00
CA GLU A 6 -15.02 -1.20 -10.45
C GLU A 6 -14.67 -0.25 -9.28
N PHE A 7 -15.23 0.96 -9.21
CA PHE A 7 -14.88 1.89 -8.13
C PHE A 7 -15.27 1.41 -6.73
N PRO A 8 -16.46 0.83 -6.49
CA PRO A 8 -16.77 0.22 -5.19
C PRO A 8 -15.83 -0.94 -4.84
N VAL A 9 -15.35 -1.68 -5.84
CA VAL A 9 -14.34 -2.74 -5.67
C VAL A 9 -13.01 -2.12 -5.26
N LEU A 10 -12.57 -1.05 -5.94
CA LEU A 10 -11.35 -0.31 -5.60
C LEU A 10 -11.41 0.22 -4.17
N THR A 11 -12.52 0.83 -3.76
CA THR A 11 -12.71 1.32 -2.39
C THR A 11 -12.60 0.19 -1.37
N ARG A 12 -13.13 -1.01 -1.67
CA ARG A 12 -13.00 -2.18 -0.80
C ARG A 12 -11.57 -2.69 -0.73
N GLU A 13 -10.90 -2.86 -1.88
CA GLU A 13 -9.52 -3.34 -1.92
C GLU A 13 -8.56 -2.34 -1.25
N LEU A 14 -8.73 -1.04 -1.46
CA LEU A 14 -7.93 -0.01 -0.78
C LEU A 14 -8.12 -0.05 0.74
N ARG A 15 -9.36 -0.25 1.23
CA ARG A 15 -9.62 -0.43 2.67
C ARG A 15 -9.00 -1.71 3.21
N ARG A 16 -9.03 -2.80 2.43
CA ARG A 16 -8.37 -4.05 2.79
C ARG A 16 -6.86 -3.88 2.89
N PHE A 17 -6.26 -3.18 1.94
CA PHE A 17 -4.84 -2.87 1.95
C PHE A 17 -4.47 -1.99 3.15
N ALA A 18 -5.25 -0.95 3.43
CA ALA A 18 -5.05 -0.13 4.62
C ALA A 18 -5.20 -0.91 5.93
N ALA A 19 -6.13 -1.86 6.01
CA ALA A 19 -6.28 -2.74 7.17
C ALA A 19 -5.07 -3.68 7.33
N ALA A 20 -4.56 -4.25 6.23
CA ALA A 20 -3.35 -5.06 6.25
C ALA A 20 -2.12 -4.25 6.70
N TRP A 21 -1.99 -3.02 6.19
CA TRP A 21 -0.93 -2.09 6.58
C TRP A 21 -1.03 -1.71 8.07
N ARG A 22 -2.23 -1.40 8.55
CA ARG A 22 -2.45 -1.08 9.96
C ARG A 22 -2.14 -2.28 10.87
N ALA A 23 -2.48 -3.50 10.46
CA ALA A 23 -2.11 -4.70 11.20
C ALA A 23 -0.58 -4.85 11.28
N LEU A 24 0.13 -4.60 10.18
CA LEU A 24 1.59 -4.58 10.18
C LEU A 24 2.15 -3.49 11.12
N GLU A 25 1.57 -2.29 11.12
CA GLU A 25 1.97 -1.20 12.02
C GLU A 25 1.82 -1.61 13.49
N VAL A 26 0.67 -2.18 13.86
CA VAL A 26 0.43 -2.72 15.22
C VAL A 26 1.49 -3.76 15.57
N THR A 27 1.78 -4.69 14.67
CA THR A 27 2.81 -5.70 14.94
C THR A 27 4.21 -5.10 15.12
N VAL A 28 4.59 -4.11 14.33
CA VAL A 28 5.93 -3.49 14.40
C VAL A 28 6.11 -2.58 15.62
N VAL A 29 5.05 -1.86 16.00
CA VAL A 29 5.09 -0.80 17.01
C VAL A 29 4.58 -1.31 18.36
N GLU A 30 3.39 -1.90 18.39
CA GLU A 30 2.65 -2.25 19.62
C GLU A 30 3.02 -3.65 20.13
N ASP A 31 3.12 -4.65 19.24
CA ASP A 31 3.46 -6.05 19.63
C ASP A 31 4.96 -6.28 19.83
N ARG A 32 5.75 -5.20 19.92
CA ARG A 32 7.20 -5.29 20.05
C ARG A 32 7.57 -5.90 21.40
N PRO A 33 8.44 -6.93 21.43
CA PRO A 33 8.94 -7.49 22.69
C PRO A 33 9.70 -6.44 23.52
N THR A 34 9.62 -6.59 24.84
CA THR A 34 10.31 -5.68 25.77
C THR A 34 11.83 -5.85 25.74
N GLY A 35 12.58 -4.77 25.96
CA GLY A 35 14.04 -4.75 25.99
C GLY A 35 14.66 -3.70 25.07
N GLU A 36 15.98 -3.72 24.91
CA GLU A 36 16.71 -2.80 24.03
C GLU A 36 16.33 -3.07 22.56
N SER A 37 15.73 -2.09 21.89
CA SER A 37 15.29 -2.20 20.50
C SER A 37 16.49 -2.18 19.54
N PRO A 38 16.62 -3.15 18.61
CA PRO A 38 17.57 -3.01 17.52
C PRO A 38 17.23 -1.82 16.62
N ALA A 39 18.22 -1.07 16.12
CA ALA A 39 17.98 0.09 15.26
C ALA A 39 17.11 -0.21 14.02
N VAL A 40 17.18 -1.43 13.47
CA VAL A 40 16.32 -1.88 12.37
C VAL A 40 14.83 -1.91 12.76
N SER A 41 14.50 -2.20 14.02
CA SER A 41 13.13 -2.16 14.54
C SER A 41 12.56 -0.75 14.58
N ASP A 42 13.38 0.23 14.95
CA ASP A 42 12.96 1.63 15.02
C ASP A 42 12.76 2.21 13.62
N ARG A 43 13.69 1.93 12.69
CA ARG A 43 13.50 2.24 11.27
C ARG A 43 12.21 1.62 10.71
N LEU A 44 11.94 0.35 11.02
CA LEU A 44 10.71 -0.30 10.56
C LEU A 44 9.46 0.40 11.12
N ALA A 45 9.49 0.87 12.37
CA ALA A 45 8.39 1.64 12.97
C ALA A 45 8.13 2.97 12.25
N GLU A 46 9.19 3.70 11.89
CA GLU A 46 9.08 4.92 11.08
C GLU A 46 8.45 4.60 9.72
N VAL A 47 8.95 3.55 9.05
CA VAL A 47 8.46 3.12 7.73
C VAL A 47 6.96 2.81 7.76
N VAL A 48 6.49 2.04 8.75
CA VAL A 48 5.06 1.69 8.84
C VAL A 48 4.20 2.91 9.20
N THR A 49 4.69 3.80 10.06
CA THR A 49 3.97 5.02 10.45
C THR A 49 3.81 5.97 9.26
N ASP A 50 4.88 6.21 8.51
CA ASP A 50 4.85 7.04 7.31
C ASP A 50 3.94 6.45 6.24
N GLY A 51 3.96 5.13 6.05
CA GLY A 51 3.05 4.47 5.10
C GLY A 51 1.58 4.62 5.50
N THR A 52 1.27 4.63 6.80
CA THR A 52 -0.09 4.92 7.27
C THR A 52 -0.49 6.35 6.88
N ALA A 53 0.41 7.32 7.02
CA ALA A 53 0.17 8.69 6.59
C ALA A 53 -0.02 8.82 5.07
N ASP A 54 0.78 8.11 4.26
CA ASP A 54 0.67 8.09 2.80
C ASP A 54 -0.66 7.51 2.29
N LEU A 55 -1.28 6.58 3.02
CA LEU A 55 -2.57 5.98 2.67
C LEU A 55 -3.79 6.85 3.01
N GLN A 56 -3.67 7.76 3.99
CA GLN A 56 -4.80 8.57 4.46
C GLN A 56 -5.47 9.41 3.35
N PRO A 57 -4.74 10.11 2.47
CA PRO A 57 -5.35 10.88 1.39
C PRO A 57 -6.23 10.03 0.47
N ALA A 58 -5.76 8.86 0.07
CA ALA A 58 -6.52 7.96 -0.79
C ALA A 58 -7.77 7.43 -0.07
N LEU A 59 -7.64 7.03 1.20
CA LEU A 59 -8.78 6.56 2.01
C LEU A 59 -9.85 7.63 2.23
N ARG A 60 -9.47 8.91 2.28
CA ARG A 60 -10.41 10.04 2.33
C ARG A 60 -11.06 10.25 0.97
N ALA A 61 -10.25 10.31 -0.09
CA ALA A 61 -10.71 10.54 -1.46
C ALA A 61 -11.78 9.53 -1.91
N VAL A 62 -11.63 8.25 -1.59
CA VAL A 62 -12.58 7.21 -1.99
C VAL A 62 -13.92 7.20 -1.21
N ARG A 63 -14.09 8.09 -0.21
CA ARG A 63 -15.37 8.23 0.52
C ARG A 63 -16.39 9.09 -0.21
N ASP A 64 -15.89 9.99 -1.06
CA ASP A 64 -16.70 11.02 -1.70
C ASP A 64 -17.13 10.57 -3.11
N ARG A 65 -17.00 11.46 -4.10
CA ARG A 65 -17.41 11.21 -5.48
C ARG A 65 -16.29 10.54 -6.28
N VAL A 66 -16.68 9.81 -7.33
CA VAL A 66 -15.74 9.25 -8.30
C VAL A 66 -15.40 10.30 -9.35
N ASP A 67 -14.16 10.77 -9.35
CA ASP A 67 -13.60 11.62 -10.41
C ASP A 67 -12.12 11.27 -10.68
N ALA A 68 -11.54 11.97 -11.66
CA ALA A 68 -10.16 11.74 -12.08
C ALA A 68 -9.14 12.05 -10.96
N ASP A 69 -9.43 13.03 -10.11
CA ASP A 69 -8.54 13.42 -9.01
C ASP A 69 -8.50 12.34 -7.92
N VAL A 70 -9.63 11.70 -7.63
CA VAL A 70 -9.67 10.54 -6.71
C VAL A 70 -8.87 9.37 -7.26
N LEU A 71 -9.01 9.06 -8.55
CA LEU A 71 -8.22 7.99 -9.18
C LEU A 71 -6.73 8.33 -9.17
N HIS A 72 -6.35 9.56 -9.49
CA HIS A 72 -4.96 10.01 -9.46
C HIS A 72 -4.36 9.96 -8.04
N THR A 73 -5.08 10.47 -7.04
CA THR A 73 -4.67 10.45 -5.63
C THR A 73 -4.47 9.03 -5.13
N THR A 74 -5.38 8.12 -5.51
CA THR A 74 -5.28 6.70 -5.15
C THR A 74 -4.06 6.06 -5.81
N ALA A 75 -3.84 6.28 -7.10
CA ALA A 75 -2.66 5.76 -7.80
C ALA A 75 -1.34 6.26 -7.21
N LEU A 76 -1.25 7.55 -6.84
CA LEU A 76 -0.06 8.09 -6.19
C LEU A 76 0.20 7.45 -4.83
N ALA A 77 -0.85 7.24 -4.03
CA ALA A 77 -0.71 6.53 -2.75
C ALA A 77 -0.21 5.10 -2.97
N LEU A 78 -0.83 4.34 -3.89
CA LEU A 78 -0.40 2.97 -4.20
C LEU A 78 1.06 2.92 -4.67
N LEU A 79 1.49 3.85 -5.54
CA LEU A 79 2.87 3.92 -6.00
C LEU A 79 3.87 4.18 -4.84
N ARG A 80 3.54 5.08 -3.91
CA ARG A 80 4.39 5.32 -2.73
C ARG A 80 4.49 4.08 -1.86
N MET A 81 3.37 3.40 -1.66
CA MET A 81 3.33 2.16 -0.87
C MET A 81 4.08 1.01 -1.56
N GLN A 82 3.98 0.91 -2.88
CA GLN A 82 4.76 -0.05 -3.67
C GLN A 82 6.25 0.20 -3.50
N ARG A 83 6.73 1.44 -3.69
CA ARG A 83 8.14 1.79 -3.47
C ARG A 83 8.59 1.47 -2.05
N ARG A 84 7.77 1.79 -1.06
CA ARG A 84 8.07 1.48 0.34
C ARG A 84 8.20 -0.03 0.58
N LEU A 85 7.29 -0.83 0.04
CA LEU A 85 7.36 -2.29 0.12
C LEU A 85 8.57 -2.85 -0.65
N ASP A 86 8.89 -2.27 -1.80
CA ASP A 86 10.01 -2.70 -2.63
C ASP A 86 11.36 -2.36 -1.97
N ASP A 87 11.54 -1.11 -1.57
CA ASP A 87 12.79 -0.55 -1.02
C ASP A 87 13.10 -1.13 0.37
N GLU A 88 12.10 -1.22 1.26
CA GLU A 88 12.32 -1.67 2.63
C GLU A 88 12.22 -3.19 2.77
N PHE A 89 11.35 -3.86 1.99
CA PHE A 89 11.03 -5.27 2.23
C PHE A 89 11.44 -6.24 1.11
N ARG A 90 11.31 -5.89 -0.18
CA ARG A 90 11.71 -6.80 -1.29
C ARG A 90 13.20 -6.84 -1.59
N CYS A 91 13.96 -5.82 -1.19
CA CYS A 91 15.42 -5.92 -1.18
C CYS A 91 15.95 -6.93 -0.14
N HIS A 92 15.08 -7.64 0.61
CA HIS A 92 15.41 -8.63 1.64
C HIS A 92 16.33 -8.13 2.76
N HIS A 93 16.80 -6.88 2.72
CA HIS A 93 17.71 -6.32 3.71
C HIS A 93 17.00 -6.13 5.05
N ALA A 94 15.90 -5.39 5.15
CA ALA A 94 15.31 -5.13 6.46
C ALA A 94 14.81 -6.41 7.16
N ALA A 95 14.18 -7.35 6.43
CA ALA A 95 13.71 -8.61 7.02
C ALA A 95 14.88 -9.53 7.44
N THR A 96 15.96 -9.58 6.65
CA THR A 96 17.15 -10.38 7.00
C THR A 96 17.95 -9.70 8.11
N ASP A 97 18.10 -8.39 8.07
CA ASP A 97 18.77 -7.59 9.08
C ASP A 97 18.02 -7.67 10.42
N LEU A 98 16.68 -7.64 10.39
CA LEU A 98 15.85 -7.92 11.55
C LEU A 98 16.10 -9.32 12.07
N ALA A 99 16.03 -10.34 11.22
CA ALA A 99 16.29 -11.73 11.61
C ALA A 99 17.67 -11.93 12.25
N ARG A 100 18.71 -11.28 11.70
CA ARG A 100 20.07 -11.29 12.28
C ARG A 100 20.11 -10.53 13.61
N ALA A 101 19.48 -9.36 13.69
CA ALA A 101 19.47 -8.53 14.90
C ALA A 101 18.74 -9.19 16.08
N VAL A 102 17.75 -10.04 15.80
CA VAL A 102 17.01 -10.80 16.81
C VAL A 102 17.60 -12.18 17.11
N GLN A 103 18.63 -12.60 16.37
CA GLN A 103 19.28 -13.88 16.59
C GLN A 103 19.91 -13.91 17.99
N GLY A 104 19.56 -14.92 18.79
CA GLY A 104 20.03 -15.05 20.18
C GLY A 104 19.22 -14.28 21.22
N ARG A 105 18.20 -13.51 20.83
CA ARG A 105 17.31 -12.76 21.76
C ARG A 105 16.13 -13.58 22.30
N GLY A 106 16.06 -14.86 21.97
CA GLY A 106 15.02 -15.78 22.44
C GLY A 106 13.84 -15.96 21.48
N PRO A 107 12.92 -16.87 21.80
CA PRO A 107 11.84 -17.29 20.90
C PRO A 107 10.78 -16.21 20.64
N GLU A 108 10.57 -15.30 21.58
CA GLU A 108 9.61 -14.19 21.46
C GLU A 108 10.02 -13.22 20.33
N TRP A 109 11.26 -12.75 20.34
CA TRP A 109 11.82 -11.88 19.30
C TRP A 109 11.82 -12.54 17.91
N LEU A 110 12.09 -13.85 17.84
CA LEU A 110 12.00 -14.62 16.60
C LEU A 110 10.55 -14.80 16.12
N GLY A 111 9.60 -14.91 17.05
CA GLY A 111 8.16 -14.95 16.75
C GLY A 111 7.70 -13.62 16.15
N TRP A 112 8.01 -12.52 16.83
CA TRP A 112 7.69 -11.17 16.37
C TRP A 112 8.27 -10.85 15.00
N ALA A 113 9.55 -11.13 14.75
CA ALA A 113 10.18 -10.93 13.43
C ALA A 113 9.54 -11.79 12.31
N ARG A 114 9.01 -12.97 12.64
CA ARG A 114 8.23 -13.79 11.69
C ARG A 114 6.85 -13.19 11.42
N SER A 115 6.17 -12.66 12.44
CA SER A 115 4.89 -11.97 12.28
C SER A 115 5.00 -10.74 11.37
N ILE A 116 6.08 -9.95 11.52
CA ILE A 116 6.34 -8.80 10.62
C ILE A 116 6.44 -9.27 9.17
N ARG A 117 7.23 -10.32 8.90
CA ARG A 117 7.38 -10.87 7.54
C ARG A 117 6.05 -11.33 6.96
N SER A 118 5.25 -12.06 7.75
CA SER A 118 3.91 -12.47 7.32
C SER A 118 2.98 -11.29 7.07
N GLY A 119 3.07 -10.22 7.87
CA GLY A 119 2.30 -8.99 7.67
C GLY A 119 2.69 -8.26 6.38
N VAL A 120 3.99 -8.22 6.07
CA VAL A 120 4.53 -7.67 4.83
C VAL A 120 4.04 -8.46 3.62
N ASP A 121 4.10 -9.79 3.65
CA ASP A 121 3.59 -10.64 2.57
C ASP A 121 2.09 -10.37 2.32
N GLY A 122 1.30 -10.24 3.39
CA GLY A 122 -0.10 -9.86 3.30
C GLY A 122 -0.33 -8.46 2.72
N CYS A 123 0.55 -7.50 3.01
CA CYS A 123 0.52 -6.16 2.41
C CYS A 123 0.83 -6.21 0.91
N VAL A 124 1.82 -7.00 0.49
CA VAL A 124 2.19 -7.17 -0.93
C VAL A 124 1.03 -7.77 -1.72
N ASP A 125 0.40 -8.82 -1.20
CA ASP A 125 -0.74 -9.46 -1.87
C ASP A 125 -1.93 -8.50 -1.97
N SER A 126 -2.24 -7.76 -0.89
CA SER A 126 -3.33 -6.79 -0.90
C SER A 126 -3.05 -5.57 -1.79
N LEU A 127 -1.80 -5.13 -1.89
CA LEU A 127 -1.39 -4.07 -2.79
C LEU A 127 -1.63 -4.49 -4.25
N ARG A 128 -1.16 -5.68 -4.65
CA ARG A 128 -1.36 -6.22 -6.00
C ARG A 128 -2.84 -6.28 -6.38
N SER A 129 -3.69 -6.78 -5.48
CA SER A 129 -5.15 -6.81 -5.68
C SER A 129 -5.74 -5.41 -5.91
N THR A 130 -5.24 -4.42 -5.15
CA THR A 130 -5.69 -3.03 -5.27
C THR A 130 -5.21 -2.39 -6.58
N GLU A 131 -3.96 -2.63 -6.98
CA GLU A 131 -3.39 -2.16 -8.24
C GLU A 131 -4.12 -2.77 -9.46
N ASP A 132 -4.43 -4.06 -9.44
CA ASP A 132 -5.22 -4.72 -10.48
C ASP A 132 -6.60 -4.10 -10.63
N THR A 133 -7.25 -3.78 -9.51
CA THR A 133 -8.55 -3.11 -9.51
C THR A 133 -8.43 -1.67 -10.01
N MET A 134 -7.34 -0.97 -9.66
CA MET A 134 -7.04 0.37 -10.16
C MET A 134 -6.91 0.38 -11.69
N LEU A 135 -6.24 -0.62 -12.28
CA LEU A 135 -6.14 -0.77 -13.73
C LEU A 135 -7.50 -1.00 -14.39
N ARG A 136 -8.41 -1.74 -13.74
CA ARG A 136 -9.79 -1.92 -14.24
C ARG A 136 -10.59 -0.62 -14.20
N CYS A 137 -10.47 0.17 -13.14
CA CYS A 137 -11.06 1.51 -13.07
C CYS A 137 -10.54 2.41 -14.20
N TRP A 138 -9.23 2.40 -14.47
CA TRP A 138 -8.66 3.15 -15.59
C TRP A 138 -9.17 2.68 -16.94
N ARG A 139 -9.34 1.37 -17.14
CA ARG A 139 -9.93 0.83 -18.37
C ARG A 139 -11.35 1.33 -18.58
N GLU A 140 -12.22 1.28 -17.55
CA GLU A 140 -13.58 1.82 -17.63
C GLU A 140 -13.58 3.32 -17.95
N ALA A 141 -12.67 4.10 -17.34
CA ALA A 141 -12.53 5.53 -17.61
C ALA A 141 -12.10 5.81 -19.06
N ALA A 142 -11.15 5.03 -19.60
CA ALA A 142 -10.68 5.16 -20.98
C ALA A 142 -11.78 4.80 -21.99
N GLU A 143 -12.51 3.69 -21.76
CA GLU A 143 -13.66 3.30 -22.59
C GLU A 143 -14.74 4.39 -22.62
N LEU A 144 -14.98 5.04 -21.48
CA LEU A 144 -15.89 6.17 -21.37
C LEU A 144 -15.41 7.39 -22.16
N ALA A 145 -14.14 7.75 -22.05
CA ALA A 145 -13.56 8.88 -22.78
C ALA A 145 -13.66 8.69 -24.29
N VAL A 146 -13.42 7.47 -24.79
CA VAL A 146 -13.60 7.10 -26.21
C VAL A 146 -15.07 7.20 -26.61
N ARG A 147 -15.98 6.62 -25.81
CA ARG A 147 -17.42 6.60 -26.12
C ARG A 147 -18.05 7.99 -26.14
N PHE A 148 -17.62 8.89 -25.26
CA PHE A 148 -18.13 10.25 -25.17
C PHE A 148 -17.33 11.26 -26.01
N GLY A 149 -16.44 10.79 -26.87
CA GLY A 149 -15.81 11.62 -27.90
C GLY A 149 -14.95 12.74 -27.34
N ILE A 150 -14.28 12.52 -26.19
CA ILE A 150 -13.16 13.38 -25.79
C ILE A 150 -12.03 13.11 -26.78
N LYS A 151 -12.14 13.67 -27.99
CA LYS A 151 -11.04 13.77 -28.93
C LYS A 151 -10.00 14.63 -28.24
N GLY A 152 -8.97 13.99 -27.69
CA GLY A 152 -7.74 14.67 -27.33
C GLY A 152 -7.34 15.48 -28.56
N ASN A 153 -7.34 16.81 -28.41
CA ASN A 153 -6.96 17.74 -29.46
C ASN A 153 -5.43 17.65 -29.60
N CYS A 154 -4.96 16.51 -30.10
CA CYS A 154 -3.57 16.24 -30.44
C CYS A 154 -3.33 16.47 -31.94
N GLU A 155 -4.13 17.32 -32.60
CA GLU A 155 -3.74 17.92 -33.86
C GLU A 155 -2.78 19.06 -33.55
N GLY A 156 -1.51 18.69 -33.51
CA GLY A 156 -0.39 19.60 -33.40
C GLY A 156 -0.44 20.67 -34.49
N ARG A 157 -0.14 21.90 -34.06
CA ARG A 157 0.29 23.00 -34.93
C ARG A 157 1.33 22.47 -35.92
N ARG A 158 1.02 22.56 -37.21
CA ARG A 158 2.05 22.61 -38.26
C ARG A 158 2.48 24.05 -38.46
#